data_AF-A0A851M8L2-F1
#
_entry.id   AF-A0A851M8L2-F1
#
_cell.length_a   1.000
_cell.length_b   1.000
_cell.length_c   1.000
_cell.angle_alpha   90.00
_cell.angle_beta   90.00
_cell.angle_gamma   90.00
#
_symmetry.space_group_name_H-M   'P 1'
#
loop_
_entity.id
_entity.type
_entity.pdbx_description
1 polymer ?
#
loop_
_entity_poly.entity_id
_entity_poly.type
_entity_poly.pdbx_seq_one_letter_code
_entity_poly.pdbx_strand_id
1 'polypeptide(L)'
;EPQRWVQEHPLQDALTVFTDAGRKSKKAACVWQIEERIWEHFVFQGTANDSLQTLELKAVSWALQQWPSTRLNIVSDSQYVVGIVNRIEEAAVRVNKNEGLYLLF
;
A
#
# COMPACT_ATOMS: atom_id res chain seq x y z
N GLU A 1 -15.97 -8.69 16.90
CA GLU A 1 -14.60 -8.32 16.51
C GLU A 1 -14.64 -7.19 15.49
N PRO A 2 -13.86 -6.10 15.67
CA PRO A 2 -13.70 -5.11 14.59
C PRO A 2 -13.08 -5.81 13.37
N GLN A 3 -13.61 -5.51 12.18
CA GLN A 3 -13.10 -6.07 10.93
C GLN A 3 -11.67 -5.57 10.71
N ARG A 4 -10.70 -6.50 10.75
CA ARG A 4 -9.28 -6.21 10.54
C ARG A 4 -8.94 -6.31 9.05
N TRP A 5 -8.47 -5.23 8.46
CA TRP A 5 -8.18 -5.10 7.03
C TRP A 5 -6.75 -5.53 6.70
N VAL A 6 -5.82 -5.44 7.66
CA VAL A 6 -4.48 -6.01 7.57
C VAL A 6 -4.40 -7.36 8.30
N GLN A 7 -3.64 -8.30 7.74
CA GLN A 7 -3.46 -9.65 8.29
C GLN A 7 -2.04 -9.84 8.82
N GLU A 8 -1.88 -10.62 9.89
CA GLU A 8 -0.56 -10.94 10.49
C GLU A 8 0.22 -11.98 9.69
N HIS A 9 -0.47 -12.69 8.80
CA HIS A 9 0.11 -13.72 7.94
C HIS A 9 -0.22 -13.42 6.47
N PRO A 10 0.68 -13.77 5.53
CA PRO A 10 0.39 -13.65 4.10
C PRO A 10 -0.90 -14.37 3.74
N LEU A 11 -1.70 -13.72 2.89
CA LEU A 11 -2.92 -14.29 2.38
C LEU A 11 -2.60 -15.41 1.38
N GLN A 12 -3.22 -16.57 1.59
CA GLN A 12 -3.26 -17.64 0.58
C GLN A 12 -4.13 -17.23 -0.60
N ASP A 13 -3.77 -17.70 -1.80
CA ASP A 13 -4.48 -17.46 -3.07
C ASP A 13 -4.76 -15.97 -3.34
N ALA A 14 -3.83 -15.11 -2.93
CA ALA A 14 -3.89 -13.66 -3.11
C ALA A 14 -2.80 -13.18 -4.06
N LEU A 15 -3.08 -12.11 -4.79
CA LEU A 15 -2.08 -11.46 -5.62
C LEU A 15 -0.97 -10.90 -4.74
N THR A 16 0.29 -11.07 -5.14
CA THR A 16 1.43 -10.48 -4.43
C THR A 16 2.07 -9.39 -5.29
N VAL A 17 2.19 -8.19 -4.71
CA VAL A 17 2.80 -7.02 -5.35
C VAL A 17 4.02 -6.61 -4.54
N PHE A 18 5.17 -6.56 -5.20
CA PHE A 18 6.41 -6.05 -4.65
C PHE A 18 6.54 -4.57 -5.00
N THR A 19 6.88 -3.75 -4.01
CA THR A 19 7.04 -2.30 -4.18
C THR A 19 8.44 -1.86 -3.80
N ASP A 20 9.01 -0.93 -4.57
CA ASP A 20 10.29 -0.29 -4.27
C ASP A 20 10.29 1.16 -4.79
N ALA A 21 11.13 2.03 -4.22
CA ALA A 21 11.37 3.36 -4.73
C ALA A 21 12.84 3.78 -4.65
N GLY A 22 13.32 4.44 -5.70
CA GLY A 22 14.67 4.96 -5.78
C GLY A 22 14.73 6.46 -5.54
N ARG A 23 15.44 6.89 -4.48
CA ARG A 23 15.65 8.33 -4.20
C ARG A 23 16.39 9.06 -5.33
N LYS A 24 17.43 8.44 -5.88
CA LYS A 24 18.27 9.02 -6.94
C LYS A 24 17.57 9.03 -8.29
N SER A 25 16.91 7.93 -8.64
CA SER A 25 16.14 7.82 -9.89
C SER A 25 14.82 8.60 -9.86
N LYS A 26 14.34 8.94 -8.65
CA LYS A 26 13.01 9.51 -8.42
C LYS A 26 11.90 8.65 -9.03
N LYS A 27 12.07 7.32 -8.97
CA LYS A 27 11.09 6.37 -9.49
C LYS A 27 10.53 5.53 -8.37
N ALA A 28 9.28 5.12 -8.52
CA ALA A 28 8.68 4.07 -7.73
C ALA A 28 8.23 2.95 -8.66
N ALA A 29 8.35 1.70 -8.24
CA ALA A 29 8.01 0.54 -9.03
C ALA A 29 7.08 -0.38 -8.25
N CYS A 30 6.18 -1.03 -8.97
CA CYS A 30 5.35 -2.12 -8.51
C CYS A 30 5.55 -3.29 -9.48
N VAL A 31 5.78 -4.48 -8.95
CA VAL A 31 6.00 -5.70 -9.75
C VAL A 31 5.13 -6.80 -9.20
N TRP A 32 4.41 -7.51 -10.06
CA TRP A 32 3.52 -8.59 -9.67
C TRP A 32 3.53 -9.72 -10.70
N GLN A 33 3.13 -10.90 -10.25
CA GLN A 33 3.11 -12.09 -11.08
C GLN A 33 1.67 -12.35 -11.55
N ILE A 34 1.47 -12.53 -12.86
CA ILE A 34 0.15 -12.86 -13.43
C ILE A 34 -0.03 -14.36 -13.64
N GLU A 35 1.05 -15.07 -13.98
CA GLU A 35 1.10 -16.53 -14.20
C GLU A 35 2.49 -17.05 -13.80
N GLU A 36 2.70 -18.37 -13.80
CA GLU A 36 4.02 -18.95 -13.49
C GLU A 36 5.13 -18.35 -14.36
N ARG A 37 6.08 -17.66 -13.70
CA ARG A 37 7.22 -16.96 -14.32
C ARG A 37 6.87 -15.81 -15.27
N ILE A 38 5.61 -15.40 -15.37
CA ILE A 38 5.20 -14.21 -16.12
C ILE A 38 4.97 -13.05 -15.16
N TRP A 39 5.79 -12.02 -15.31
CA TRP A 39 5.82 -10.85 -14.46
C TRP A 39 5.40 -9.60 -15.20
N GLU A 40 4.57 -8.81 -14.54
CA GLU A 40 4.17 -7.48 -14.96
C GLU A 40 4.78 -6.43 -14.02
N HIS A 41 4.92 -5.22 -14.54
CA HIS A 41 5.45 -4.12 -13.75
C HIS A 41 4.79 -2.80 -14.11
N PHE A 42 4.80 -1.90 -13.14
CA PHE A 42 4.39 -0.52 -13.32
C PHE A 42 5.43 0.39 -12.67
N VAL A 43 5.83 1.45 -13.36
CA VAL A 43 6.82 2.42 -12.87
C VAL A 43 6.25 3.82 -12.91
N PHE A 44 6.27 4.50 -11.77
CA PHE A 44 5.98 5.92 -11.64
C PHE A 44 7.26 6.73 -11.79
N GLN A 45 7.17 7.82 -12.55
CA GLN A 45 8.16 8.89 -12.48
C GLN A 45 7.70 9.92 -11.46
N GLY A 46 8.49 10.08 -10.39
CA GLY A 46 8.31 11.10 -9.37
C GLY A 46 8.67 12.50 -9.85
N THR A 47 8.18 13.49 -9.12
CA THR A 47 8.49 14.92 -9.31
C THR A 47 9.68 15.34 -8.46
N ALA A 48 10.21 16.55 -8.70
CA ALA A 48 11.32 17.09 -7.91
C ALA A 48 10.99 17.19 -6.40
N ASN A 49 9.74 17.45 -6.07
CA ASN A 49 9.26 17.61 -4.69
C ASN A 49 8.98 16.29 -3.98
N ASP A 50 8.95 15.17 -4.71
CA ASP A 50 8.69 13.88 -4.09
C ASP A 50 9.90 13.42 -3.26
N SER A 51 9.64 13.17 -1.96
CA SER A 51 10.58 12.50 -1.08
C SER A 51 10.64 10.99 -1.39
N LEU A 52 11.63 10.28 -0.85
CA LEU A 52 11.68 8.82 -0.96
C LEU A 52 10.42 8.18 -0.35
N GLN A 53 10.07 8.60 0.87
CA GLN A 53 8.88 8.13 1.59
C GLN A 53 7.58 8.37 0.82
N THR A 54 7.50 9.51 0.13
CA THR A 54 6.35 9.84 -0.73
C THR A 54 6.26 8.88 -1.92
N LEU A 55 7.39 8.52 -2.54
CA LEU A 55 7.43 7.57 -3.65
C LEU A 55 7.09 6.14 -3.22
N GLU A 56 7.62 5.69 -2.08
CA GLU A 56 7.29 4.39 -1.48
C GLU A 56 5.78 4.31 -1.18
N LEU A 57 5.22 5.35 -0.57
CA LEU A 57 3.78 5.39 -0.26
C LEU A 57 2.93 5.41 -1.53
N LYS A 58 3.37 6.12 -2.58
CA LYS A 58 2.68 6.12 -3.88
C LYS A 58 2.63 4.73 -4.51
N ALA A 59 3.71 3.95 -4.43
CA ALA A 59 3.73 2.57 -4.94
C ALA A 59 2.68 1.70 -4.23
N VAL A 60 2.66 1.73 -2.90
CA VAL A 60 1.69 0.97 -2.11
C VAL A 60 0.26 1.44 -2.37
N SER A 61 0.03 2.76 -2.41
CA SER A 61 -1.29 3.34 -2.70
C SER A 61 -1.80 2.95 -4.09
N TRP A 62 -0.93 2.93 -5.10
CA TRP A 62 -1.30 2.47 -6.42
C TRP A 62 -1.69 0.99 -6.42
N ALA A 63 -0.92 0.12 -5.76
CA ALA A 63 -1.26 -1.30 -5.69
C ALA A 63 -2.65 -1.52 -5.09
N LEU A 64 -3.00 -0.80 -4.02
CA LEU A 64 -4.33 -0.84 -3.41
C LEU A 64 -5.43 -0.33 -4.36
N GLN A 65 -5.17 0.74 -5.11
CA GLN A 65 -6.12 1.32 -6.07
C GLN A 65 -6.32 0.47 -7.33
N GLN A 66 -5.28 -0.23 -7.76
CA GLN A 66 -5.31 -1.08 -8.95
C GLN A 66 -6.18 -2.33 -8.72
N TRP A 67 -6.22 -2.82 -7.48
CA TRP A 67 -6.97 -4.02 -7.11
C TRP A 67 -7.87 -3.81 -5.88
N PRO A 68 -8.88 -2.92 -5.96
CA PRO A 68 -9.66 -2.50 -4.80
C PRO A 68 -10.55 -3.60 -4.21
N SER A 69 -10.88 -4.63 -5.01
CA SER A 69 -11.73 -5.75 -4.62
C SER A 69 -10.99 -7.09 -4.57
N THR A 70 -9.67 -7.10 -4.76
CA THR A 70 -8.86 -8.32 -4.76
C THR A 70 -8.13 -8.46 -3.44
N ARG A 71 -7.98 -9.71 -2.98
CA ARG A 71 -7.09 -10.02 -1.86
C ARG A 71 -5.64 -9.77 -2.28
N LEU A 72 -4.92 -8.95 -1.54
CA LEU A 72 -3.61 -8.45 -1.93
C LEU A 72 -2.58 -8.64 -0.79
N ASN A 73 -1.43 -9.21 -1.13
CA ASN A 73 -0.21 -9.15 -0.33
C ASN A 73 0.69 -8.05 -0.93
N ILE A 74 0.97 -7.00 -0.16
CA ILE A 74 1.93 -5.96 -0.58
C ILE A 74 3.23 -6.18 0.18
N VAL A 75 4.32 -6.39 -0.56
CA VAL A 75 5.66 -6.57 -0.01
C VAL A 75 6.44 -5.28 -0.23
N SER A 76 6.81 -4.61 0.86
CA SER A 76 7.58 -3.37 0.86
C SER A 76 8.73 -3.48 1.86
N ASP A 77 9.89 -2.98 1.49
CA ASP A 77 11.05 -2.82 2.36
C ASP A 77 11.03 -1.51 3.16
N SER A 78 10.08 -0.61 2.86
CA SER A 78 9.89 0.63 3.61
C SER A 78 9.16 0.39 4.94
N GLN A 79 9.94 0.34 6.03
CA GLN A 79 9.40 0.31 7.39
C GLN A 79 8.48 1.51 7.68
N TYR A 80 8.77 2.67 7.08
CA TYR A 80 7.94 3.86 7.20
C TYR A 80 6.54 3.61 6.64
N VAL A 81 6.45 3.13 5.40
CA VAL A 81 5.16 2.90 4.74
C VAL A 81 4.38 1.77 5.41
N VAL A 82 5.03 0.65 5.71
CA VAL A 82 4.38 -0.48 6.43
C VAL A 82 3.82 -0.02 7.77
N GLY A 83 4.59 0.78 8.52
CA GLY A 83 4.13 1.34 9.79
C GLY A 83 2.96 2.31 9.64
N ILE A 84 2.91 3.12 8.58
CA ILE A 84 1.77 4.01 8.30
C ILE A 84 0.51 3.21 7.94
N VAL A 85 0.61 2.23 7.03
CA VAL A 85 -0.52 1.41 6.57
C VAL A 85 -1.16 0.66 7.74
N ASN A 86 -0.36 0.05 8.61
CA ASN A 86 -0.86 -0.66 9.78
C ASN A 86 -1.62 0.26 10.76
N ARG A 87 -1.18 1.52 10.90
CA ARG A 87 -1.81 2.49 11.83
C ARG A 87 -3.01 3.23 11.22
N ILE A 88 -3.05 3.43 9.91
CA ILE A 88 -4.19 4.05 9.23
C ILE A 88 -5.45 3.21 9.48
N GLU A 89 -5.32 1.89 9.49
CA GLU A 89 -6.41 1.00 9.86
C GLU A 89 -6.92 1.29 11.29
N GLU A 90 -6.00 1.40 12.26
CA GLU A 90 -6.37 1.72 13.64
C GLU A 90 -7.07 3.08 13.75
N ALA A 91 -6.62 4.09 12.97
CA ALA A 91 -7.22 5.41 12.96
C ALA A 91 -8.65 5.38 12.39
N ALA A 92 -8.88 4.69 11.27
CA ALA A 92 -10.21 4.53 10.68
C ALA A 92 -11.18 3.78 11.62
N VAL A 93 -10.70 2.75 12.32
CA VAL A 93 -11.49 2.00 13.31
C VAL A 93 -11.86 2.85 14.54
N ARG A 94 -11.02 3.82 14.93
CA ARG A 94 -11.31 4.74 16.05
C ARG A 94 -12.35 5.81 15.69
N VAL A 95 -12.37 6.31 14.45
CA VAL A 95 -13.35 7.32 14.00
C VAL A 95 -14.78 6.76 14.07
N ASN A 96 -14.99 5.49 13.73
CA ASN A 96 -16.30 4.83 13.78
C ASN A 96 -16.87 4.59 15.19
N LYS A 97 -16.14 4.94 16.26
CA LYS A 97 -16.63 4.86 17.65
C LYS A 97 -17.06 6.20 18.25
N ASN A 98 -16.84 7.30 17.53
CA ASN A 98 -17.24 8.65 17.95
C ASN A 98 -18.09 9.29 16.84
N GLU A 99 -19.39 8.97 16.84
CA GLU A 99 -20.38 9.51 15.90
C GLU A 99 -20.44 11.06 15.86
N GLY A 100 -19.84 11.75 16.83
CA GLY A 100 -19.79 13.22 16.89
C GLY A 100 -18.68 13.89 16.05
N LEU A 101 -17.73 13.16 15.47
CA LEU A 101 -16.58 13.75 14.76
C LEU A 101 -16.76 13.89 13.24
N TYR A 102 -17.84 13.35 12.66
CA TYR A 102 -18.10 13.42 11.22
C TYR A 102 -18.56 14.81 10.74
N LEU A 103 -18.94 15.71 11.65
CA LEU A 103 -19.43 17.07 11.33
C LEU A 103 -18.31 18.09 11.04
N LEU A 104 -17.04 17.67 10.98
CA LEU A 104 -15.90 18.55 10.73
C LEU A 104 -15.09 18.20 9.46
N PHE A 105 -15.60 17.28 8.62
CA PHE A 105 -15.03 16.97 7.31
C PHE A 105 -16.11 17.00 6.21
#